data_AF-A0A955C4A0-F1
#
_entry.id   AF-A0A955C4A0-F1
#
_cell.length_a   1.000
_cell.length_b   1.000
_cell.length_c   1.000
_cell.angle_alpha   90.00
_cell.angle_beta   90.00
_cell.angle_gamma   90.00
#
_symmetry.space_group_name_H-M   'P 1'
#
loop_
_entity.id
_entity.type
_entity.pdbx_description
1 polymer ?
#
loop_
_entity_poly.entity_id
_entity_poly.type
_entity_poly.pdbx_seq_one_letter_code
_entity_poly.pdbx_strand_id
1 'polypeptide(L)'
;MILAVRNSEMAMCRASNLASMMGESPMVEIDSSFRLRNTGWLFARETTRLALFRRHWALTQNLIFRAAVFLAGFISLPFFSPARTTLGEEPAKSTAAVRLLEAGWELSLPSYEAALAMFRAAPTDPSASYAMTLVAVRHRRYDDAEEALHQLINLRSQAWQPQEDLLWVLIAKRDYPAALLKIQELMLRLGDKPGEAESLDRGRILGRMFAYLEAPAEGEISDNSLALREEEILTAAPDQLGKSFSQGRVELIVEFADRIDDFEHNEKQAAVERAEASNSTQREIAEERSEVGSEADKLSVRLNELKTDLQTLLSKLDAELKPAADRLEELKTEAAPKLAKLRDINKEIDDIGDILASLDDGERGRAGRLLNTGRQMQRERDKLERELAPVVREGRELEAKAAGLWQQRIAATAKYEKESKALSRSLALIKRKDSQLSRAEERL
;
A
#
# COMPACT_ATOMS: atom_id res chain seq x y z
N MET A 1 7.08 -4.79 -31.42
CA MET A 1 7.38 -5.82 -30.41
C MET A 1 6.97 -7.24 -30.84
N ILE A 2 5.83 -7.43 -31.53
CA ILE A 2 5.41 -8.74 -32.07
C ILE A 2 6.23 -9.21 -33.31
N LEU A 3 6.93 -8.29 -34.00
CA LEU A 3 7.83 -8.63 -35.12
C LEU A 3 9.25 -9.05 -34.70
N ALA A 4 9.64 -8.83 -33.44
CA ALA A 4 10.97 -9.23 -32.93
C ALA A 4 11.02 -10.69 -32.46
N VAL A 5 9.87 -11.25 -32.05
CA VAL A 5 9.75 -12.64 -31.57
C VAL A 5 9.71 -13.65 -32.72
N ARG A 6 9.26 -13.24 -33.92
CA ARG A 6 9.14 -14.14 -35.08
C ARG A 6 10.46 -14.41 -35.81
N ASN A 7 11.49 -13.58 -35.58
CA ASN A 7 12.81 -13.75 -36.20
C ASN A 7 13.76 -14.64 -35.38
N SER A 8 13.52 -14.83 -34.07
CA SER A 8 14.31 -15.73 -33.22
C SER A 8 13.92 -17.20 -33.38
N GLU A 9 12.66 -17.50 -33.69
CA GLU A 9 12.21 -18.90 -33.87
C GLU A 9 12.67 -19.52 -35.20
N MET A 10 12.83 -18.73 -36.27
CA MET A 10 13.38 -19.24 -37.54
C MET A 10 14.90 -19.52 -37.50
N ALA A 11 15.64 -18.94 -36.55
CA ALA A 11 17.06 -19.16 -36.41
C ALA A 11 17.37 -20.50 -35.70
N MET A 12 16.51 -20.96 -34.77
CA MET A 12 16.73 -22.22 -34.06
C MET A 12 16.39 -23.46 -34.89
N CYS A 13 15.43 -23.39 -35.82
CA CYS A 13 15.10 -24.53 -36.70
C CYS A 13 16.16 -24.83 -37.79
N ARG A 14 17.12 -23.93 -38.05
CA ARG A 14 18.20 -24.16 -39.03
C ARG A 14 19.48 -24.76 -38.43
N ALA A 15 19.68 -24.66 -37.11
CA ALA A 15 20.86 -25.21 -36.45
C ALA A 15 20.74 -26.72 -36.14
N SER A 16 19.51 -27.25 -36.02
CA SER A 16 19.29 -28.66 -35.68
C SER A 16 19.41 -29.63 -36.87
N ASN A 17 19.45 -29.15 -38.12
CA ASN A 17 19.52 -29.99 -39.32
C ASN A 17 20.93 -30.14 -39.91
N LEU A 18 21.95 -29.53 -39.31
CA LEU A 18 23.35 -29.63 -39.76
C LEU A 18 24.22 -30.57 -38.92
N ALA A 19 23.69 -31.09 -37.80
CA ALA A 19 24.42 -31.97 -36.88
C ALA A 19 24.19 -33.47 -37.12
N SER A 20 23.39 -33.89 -38.12
CA SER A 20 23.12 -35.30 -38.43
C SER A 20 23.81 -35.85 -39.69
N MET A 21 24.66 -35.07 -40.37
CA MET A 21 25.24 -35.45 -41.66
C MET A 21 26.76 -35.71 -41.69
N MET A 22 27.46 -35.78 -40.57
CA MET A 22 28.87 -36.23 -40.58
C MET A 22 29.10 -37.33 -39.55
N GLY A 23 29.03 -38.56 -40.05
CA GLY A 23 29.57 -39.73 -39.39
C GLY A 23 31.08 -39.83 -39.53
N GLU A 24 31.60 -40.84 -38.83
CA GLU A 24 32.98 -41.35 -38.80
C GLU A 24 33.88 -40.86 -37.66
N SER A 25 33.99 -41.75 -36.67
CA SER A 25 35.10 -41.86 -35.72
C SER A 25 36.44 -42.03 -36.44
N PRO A 26 37.53 -41.64 -35.77
CA PRO A 26 38.55 -42.64 -35.51
C PRO A 26 39.00 -42.68 -34.03
N MET A 27 39.31 -43.90 -33.59
CA MET A 27 40.03 -44.19 -32.36
C MET A 27 41.36 -43.42 -32.32
N VAL A 28 41.63 -42.79 -31.18
CA VAL A 28 42.97 -42.32 -30.81
C VAL A 28 43.24 -42.80 -29.38
N GLU A 29 44.31 -43.58 -29.23
CA GLU A 29 44.89 -43.99 -27.94
C GLU A 29 45.21 -42.75 -27.10
N ILE A 30 44.65 -42.66 -25.91
CA ILE A 30 44.93 -41.58 -24.96
C ILE A 30 46.06 -42.02 -24.05
N ASP A 31 47.22 -41.43 -24.31
CA ASP A 31 48.40 -41.41 -23.46
C ASP A 31 48.11 -40.71 -22.13
N SER A 32 48.67 -41.27 -21.05
CA SER A 32 48.35 -40.93 -19.64
C SER A 32 49.00 -39.63 -19.13
N SER A 33 49.57 -38.83 -20.03
CA SER A 33 50.30 -37.59 -19.74
C SER A 33 49.41 -36.31 -19.72
N PHE A 34 48.10 -36.43 -19.99
CA PHE A 34 47.19 -35.28 -20.13
C PHE A 34 46.47 -34.80 -18.84
N ARG A 35 46.83 -35.31 -17.65
CA ARG A 35 46.14 -34.96 -16.39
C ARG A 35 46.70 -33.78 -15.60
N LEU A 36 47.81 -33.18 -16.01
CA LEU A 36 48.43 -32.06 -15.25
C LEU A 36 48.41 -30.69 -15.96
N ARG A 37 47.75 -30.56 -17.13
CA ARG A 37 47.61 -29.26 -17.84
C ARG A 37 46.20 -28.68 -17.89
N ASN A 38 45.20 -29.37 -17.33
CA ASN A 38 43.79 -28.99 -17.53
C ASN A 38 43.12 -28.27 -16.35
N THR A 39 43.84 -28.01 -15.24
CA THR A 39 43.32 -27.22 -14.11
C THR A 39 43.46 -25.71 -14.33
N GLY A 40 44.42 -25.26 -15.14
CA GLY A 40 44.62 -23.83 -15.44
C GLY A 40 43.55 -23.22 -16.38
N TRP A 41 42.92 -24.04 -17.23
CA TRP A 41 41.94 -23.57 -18.22
C TRP A 41 40.54 -23.34 -17.65
N LEU A 42 40.18 -24.02 -16.55
CA LEU A 42 38.94 -23.79 -15.82
C LEU A 42 39.02 -22.49 -14.99
N PHE A 43 40.16 -22.25 -14.31
CA PHE A 43 40.43 -21.00 -13.59
C PHE A 43 40.45 -19.75 -14.51
N ALA A 44 41.02 -19.87 -15.71
CA ALA A 44 41.07 -18.76 -16.67
C ALA A 44 39.69 -18.40 -17.25
N ARG A 45 38.75 -19.35 -17.30
CA ARG A 45 37.41 -19.17 -17.89
C ARG A 45 36.39 -18.64 -16.88
N GLU A 46 36.55 -18.93 -15.59
CA GLU A 46 35.76 -18.33 -14.51
C GLU A 46 36.18 -16.88 -14.24
N THR A 47 37.47 -16.58 -14.27
CA THR A 47 38.00 -15.21 -14.09
C THR A 47 37.55 -14.25 -15.21
N THR A 48 37.44 -14.70 -16.46
CA THR A 48 36.93 -13.84 -17.57
C THR A 48 35.43 -13.60 -17.52
N ARG A 49 34.64 -14.57 -17.04
CA ARG A 49 33.18 -14.39 -16.83
C ARG A 49 32.91 -13.43 -15.67
N LEU A 50 33.67 -13.54 -14.58
CA LEU A 50 33.62 -12.58 -13.47
C LEU A 50 34.02 -11.18 -13.92
N ALA A 51 35.08 -11.01 -14.72
CA ALA A 51 35.52 -9.70 -15.20
C ALA A 51 34.49 -8.97 -16.11
N LEU A 52 33.77 -9.70 -16.96
CA LEU A 52 32.72 -9.13 -17.83
C LEU A 52 31.43 -8.79 -17.06
N PHE A 53 31.10 -9.57 -16.02
CA PHE A 53 29.97 -9.31 -15.13
C PHE A 53 30.24 -8.10 -14.20
N ARG A 54 31.47 -7.98 -13.67
CA ARG A 54 31.97 -6.85 -12.85
C ARG A 54 31.81 -5.49 -13.53
N ARG A 55 32.05 -5.41 -14.85
CA ARG A 55 31.99 -4.16 -15.61
C ARG A 55 30.56 -3.67 -15.88
N HIS A 56 29.57 -4.55 -15.87
CA HIS A 56 28.16 -4.20 -16.11
C HIS A 56 27.42 -3.85 -14.81
N TRP A 57 27.82 -4.46 -13.68
CA TRP A 57 27.22 -4.25 -12.36
C TRP A 57 27.55 -2.87 -11.75
N ALA A 58 28.75 -2.34 -12.00
CA ALA A 58 29.23 -1.08 -11.41
C ALA A 58 28.42 0.18 -11.77
N LEU A 59 27.51 0.10 -12.75
CA LEU A 59 26.84 1.29 -13.31
C LEU A 59 25.39 1.53 -12.83
N THR A 60 24.72 0.61 -12.11
CA THR A 60 23.27 0.77 -11.87
C THR A 60 22.73 0.56 -10.45
N GLN A 61 23.47 0.02 -9.46
CA GLN A 61 22.86 -0.26 -8.13
C GLN A 61 23.75 0.02 -6.90
N ASN A 62 24.59 1.06 -6.96
CA ASN A 62 25.62 1.29 -5.94
C ASN A 62 25.15 1.90 -4.60
N LEU A 63 23.87 2.25 -4.38
CA LEU A 63 23.47 2.97 -3.16
C LEU A 63 22.57 2.19 -2.19
N ILE A 64 21.61 1.40 -2.69
CA ILE A 64 20.67 0.65 -1.84
C ILE A 64 21.29 -0.69 -1.40
N PHE A 65 22.05 -1.34 -2.29
CA PHE A 65 22.78 -2.59 -2.01
C PHE A 65 23.86 -2.40 -0.93
N ARG A 66 24.55 -1.25 -0.94
CA ARG A 66 25.62 -0.91 0.02
C ARG A 66 25.12 -0.72 1.45
N ALA A 67 23.88 -0.28 1.65
CA ALA A 67 23.30 -0.09 2.98
C ALA A 67 22.81 -1.41 3.61
N ALA A 68 22.25 -2.32 2.80
CA ALA A 68 21.72 -3.60 3.28
C ALA A 68 22.84 -4.58 3.67
N VAL A 69 23.93 -4.65 2.90
CA VAL A 69 25.11 -5.47 3.22
C VAL A 69 25.82 -4.96 4.48
N PHE A 70 25.89 -3.64 4.69
CA PHE A 70 26.45 -3.05 5.91
C PHE A 70 25.62 -3.38 7.16
N LEU A 71 24.28 -3.38 7.08
CA LEU A 71 23.43 -3.69 8.24
C LEU A 71 23.42 -5.19 8.58
N ALA A 72 23.36 -6.07 7.57
CA ALA A 72 23.35 -7.52 7.78
C ALA A 72 24.73 -8.06 8.22
N GLY A 73 25.82 -7.44 7.75
CA GLY A 73 27.17 -7.75 8.18
C GLY A 73 27.47 -7.33 9.63
N PHE A 74 26.93 -6.21 10.11
CA PHE A 74 27.21 -5.72 11.47
C PHE A 74 26.33 -6.31 12.57
N ILE A 75 25.07 -6.69 12.27
CA ILE A 75 24.11 -7.17 13.29
C ILE A 75 24.28 -8.68 13.57
N SER A 76 24.89 -9.43 12.64
CA SER A 76 25.02 -10.90 12.73
C SER A 76 26.37 -11.38 13.26
N LEU A 77 27.27 -10.51 13.72
CA LEU A 77 28.57 -10.91 14.25
C LEU A 77 28.44 -11.38 15.71
N PRO A 78 28.58 -12.68 16.04
CA PRO A 78 28.83 -13.12 17.41
C PRO A 78 30.29 -12.86 17.85
N PHE A 79 31.01 -11.95 17.17
CA PHE A 79 32.48 -11.85 17.26
C PHE A 79 33.02 -11.03 18.43
N PHE A 80 32.17 -10.35 19.21
CA PHE A 80 32.52 -9.99 20.59
C PHE A 80 32.31 -11.21 21.50
N SER A 81 32.99 -12.31 21.21
CA SER A 81 33.05 -13.44 22.12
C SER A 81 33.86 -12.98 23.34
N PRO A 82 33.31 -13.00 24.57
CA PRO A 82 34.07 -12.65 25.76
C PRO A 82 35.18 -13.70 25.90
N ALA A 83 36.40 -13.34 25.49
CA ALA A 83 37.55 -14.20 25.63
C ALA A 83 37.66 -14.65 27.09
N ARG A 84 37.65 -15.99 27.28
CA ARG A 84 38.10 -16.66 28.51
C ARG A 84 39.53 -16.20 28.79
N THR A 85 39.68 -15.15 29.57
CA THR A 85 40.94 -14.74 30.16
C THR A 85 41.17 -15.65 31.36
N THR A 86 41.88 -16.76 31.16
CA THR A 86 42.59 -17.43 32.26
C THR A 86 43.90 -16.67 32.52
N LEU A 87 43.76 -15.48 33.11
CA LEU A 87 44.84 -14.79 33.80
C LEU A 87 44.34 -14.58 35.22
N GLY A 88 44.93 -15.31 36.15
CA GLY A 88 44.62 -15.21 37.58
C GLY A 88 45.06 -13.86 38.11
N GLU A 89 44.14 -12.90 38.07
CA GLU A 89 44.04 -11.71 38.90
C GLU A 89 42.64 -11.16 38.62
N GLU A 90 41.73 -11.22 39.60
CA GLU A 90 40.42 -10.58 39.47
C GLU A 90 40.63 -9.10 39.16
N PRO A 91 40.25 -8.59 37.97
CA PRO A 91 40.34 -7.18 37.72
C PRO A 91 39.27 -6.53 38.60
N ALA A 92 39.68 -5.67 39.52
CA ALA A 92 38.80 -4.64 40.06
C ALA A 92 38.11 -3.98 38.85
N LYS A 93 36.81 -4.24 38.67
CA LYS A 93 36.01 -3.72 37.56
C LYS A 93 36.35 -2.24 37.42
N SER A 94 36.99 -1.83 36.32
CA SER A 94 37.30 -0.42 36.11
C SER A 94 35.98 0.34 36.14
N THR A 95 35.74 1.04 37.25
CA THR A 95 34.53 1.85 37.44
C THR A 95 34.45 2.96 36.39
N ALA A 96 35.59 3.33 35.80
CA ALA A 96 35.66 4.34 34.74
C ALA A 96 35.07 3.82 33.42
N ALA A 97 35.45 2.62 32.98
CA ALA A 97 34.95 2.03 31.74
C ALA A 97 33.43 1.82 31.75
N VAL A 98 32.89 1.32 32.88
CA VAL A 98 31.44 1.12 33.04
C VAL A 98 30.70 2.46 32.99
N ARG A 99 31.16 3.47 33.73
CA ARG A 99 30.55 4.82 33.72
C ARG A 99 30.60 5.47 32.34
N LEU A 100 31.70 5.28 31.62
CA LEU A 100 31.87 5.80 30.26
C LEU A 100 30.85 5.17 29.31
N LEU A 101 30.69 3.85 29.35
CA LEU A 101 29.68 3.15 28.56
C LEU A 101 28.27 3.59 28.95
N GLU A 102 27.94 3.64 30.24
CA GLU A 102 26.63 4.09 30.73
C GLU A 102 26.30 5.52 30.28
N ALA A 103 27.27 6.43 30.33
CA ALA A 103 27.11 7.81 29.91
C ALA A 103 27.00 7.97 28.39
N GLY A 104 27.72 7.14 27.62
CA GLY A 104 27.89 7.29 26.17
C GLY A 104 27.03 6.37 25.29
N TRP A 105 26.32 5.39 25.85
CA TRP A 105 25.64 4.38 25.05
C TRP A 105 24.38 4.89 24.34
N GLU A 106 23.73 5.93 24.83
CA GLU A 106 22.58 6.51 24.13
C GLU A 106 23.04 7.20 22.84
N LEU A 107 22.32 7.01 21.72
CA LEU A 107 22.60 7.62 20.42
C LEU A 107 22.18 9.10 20.39
N SER A 108 22.76 9.91 21.27
CA SER A 108 22.56 11.36 21.35
C SER A 108 23.90 12.10 21.49
N LEU A 109 23.98 13.33 20.96
CA LEU A 109 25.20 14.14 21.07
C LEU A 109 25.63 14.41 22.53
N PRO A 110 24.72 14.76 23.47
CA PRO A 110 25.09 14.98 24.87
C PRO A 110 25.67 13.75 25.57
N SER A 111 25.14 12.55 25.26
CA SER A 111 25.65 11.26 25.74
C SER A 111 27.10 11.05 25.29
N TYR A 112 27.38 11.29 24.00
CA TYR A 112 28.73 11.21 23.45
C TYR A 112 29.71 12.19 24.13
N GLU A 113 29.32 13.45 24.27
CA GLU A 113 30.16 14.49 24.90
C GLU A 113 30.45 14.17 26.37
N ALA A 114 29.48 13.63 27.11
CA ALA A 114 29.66 13.18 28.48
C ALA A 114 30.70 12.05 28.58
N ALA A 115 30.61 11.03 27.71
CA ALA A 115 31.58 9.95 27.64
C ALA A 115 32.99 10.44 27.26
N LEU A 116 33.09 11.35 26.29
CA LEU A 116 34.36 11.95 25.87
C LEU A 116 35.01 12.76 27.01
N ALA A 117 34.22 13.51 27.78
CA ALA A 117 34.73 14.22 28.96
C ALA A 117 35.26 13.27 30.03
N MET A 118 34.56 12.16 30.28
CA MET A 118 35.02 11.11 31.21
C MET A 118 36.29 10.42 30.71
N PHE A 119 36.38 10.13 29.41
CA PHE A 119 37.56 9.54 28.79
C PHE A 119 38.80 10.43 28.97
N ARG A 120 38.67 11.73 28.70
CA ARG A 120 39.75 12.72 28.87
C ARG A 120 40.23 12.86 30.31
N ALA A 121 39.39 12.54 31.29
CA ALA A 121 39.77 12.52 32.70
C ALA A 121 40.56 11.27 33.12
N ALA A 122 40.58 10.21 32.30
CA ALA A 122 41.27 8.95 32.57
C ALA A 122 42.07 8.43 31.35
N PRO A 123 43.01 9.21 30.79
CA PRO A 123 43.67 8.89 29.52
C PRO A 123 44.63 7.69 29.59
N THR A 124 45.02 7.25 30.78
CA THR A 124 45.97 6.15 30.98
C THR A 124 45.30 4.82 31.32
N ASP A 125 43.97 4.77 31.48
CA ASP A 125 43.25 3.52 31.77
C ASP A 125 42.94 2.77 30.45
N PRO A 126 43.55 1.59 30.20
CA PRO A 126 43.27 0.82 28.98
C PRO A 126 41.80 0.43 28.85
N SER A 127 41.10 0.21 29.96
CA SER A 127 39.67 -0.12 29.94
C SER A 127 38.82 1.08 29.53
N ALA A 128 39.23 2.30 29.91
CA ALA A 128 38.56 3.52 29.48
C ALA A 128 38.77 3.78 27.97
N SER A 129 39.98 3.56 27.44
CA SER A 129 40.25 3.65 26.00
C SER A 129 39.39 2.69 25.19
N TYR A 130 39.30 1.44 25.62
CA TYR A 130 38.45 0.46 24.93
C TYR A 130 36.96 0.81 24.98
N ALA A 131 36.47 1.23 26.15
CA ALA A 131 35.09 1.70 26.29
C ALA A 131 34.80 2.89 25.38
N MET A 132 35.74 3.84 25.26
CA MET A 132 35.62 4.98 24.36
C MET A 132 35.56 4.55 22.90
N THR A 133 36.37 3.58 22.46
CA THR A 133 36.30 3.02 21.10
C THR A 133 34.89 2.50 20.79
N LEU A 134 34.28 1.72 21.70
CA LEU A 134 32.94 1.17 21.49
C LEU A 134 31.88 2.26 21.40
N VAL A 135 31.95 3.27 22.27
CA VAL A 135 31.07 4.45 22.20
C VAL A 135 31.25 5.18 20.87
N ALA A 136 32.49 5.48 20.48
CA ALA A 136 32.79 6.19 19.26
C ALA A 136 32.30 5.45 18.00
N VAL A 137 32.53 4.12 17.91
CA VAL A 137 32.01 3.28 16.82
C VAL A 137 30.49 3.32 16.76
N ARG A 138 29.82 3.20 17.92
CA ARG A 138 28.35 3.27 18.00
C ARG A 138 27.79 4.60 17.49
N HIS A 139 28.47 5.70 17.79
CA HIS A 139 28.13 7.04 17.31
C HIS A 139 28.65 7.35 15.89
N ARG A 140 29.27 6.37 15.21
CA ARG A 140 29.91 6.52 13.89
C ARG A 140 31.00 7.61 13.85
N ARG A 141 31.67 7.84 14.99
CA ARG A 141 32.81 8.74 15.15
C ARG A 141 34.10 7.94 14.98
N TYR A 142 34.38 7.49 13.75
CA TYR A 142 35.49 6.58 13.50
C TYR A 142 36.87 7.18 13.75
N ASP A 143 37.05 8.49 13.55
CA ASP A 143 38.32 9.19 13.87
C ASP A 143 38.62 9.14 15.38
N ASP A 144 37.61 9.38 16.21
CA ASP A 144 37.76 9.33 17.67
C ASP A 144 37.96 7.89 18.17
N ALA A 145 37.34 6.90 17.49
CA ALA A 145 37.55 5.48 17.76
C ALA A 145 38.98 5.04 17.43
N GLU A 146 39.51 5.50 16.30
CA GLU A 146 40.89 5.29 15.85
C GLU A 146 41.88 5.89 16.86
N GLU A 147 41.66 7.13 17.32
CA GLU A 147 42.52 7.77 18.34
C GLU A 147 42.52 6.98 19.65
N ALA A 148 41.34 6.58 20.14
CA ALA A 148 41.21 5.79 21.37
C ALA A 148 41.92 4.42 21.25
N LEU A 149 41.87 3.77 20.08
CA LEU A 149 42.57 2.53 19.81
C LEU A 149 44.08 2.71 19.75
N HIS A 150 44.58 3.79 19.14
CA HIS A 150 46.01 4.10 19.17
C HIS A 150 46.52 4.31 20.61
N GLN A 151 45.75 5.00 21.45
CA GLN A 151 46.09 5.13 22.88
C GLN A 151 46.12 3.76 23.57
N LEU A 152 45.13 2.90 23.32
CA LEU A 152 45.09 1.54 23.87
C LEU A 152 46.26 0.68 23.39
N ILE A 153 46.61 0.75 22.11
CA ILE A 153 47.75 0.06 21.51
C ILE A 153 49.07 0.52 22.15
N ASN A 154 49.22 1.82 22.41
CA ASN A 154 50.42 2.35 23.09
C ASN A 154 50.54 1.81 24.52
N LEU A 155 49.41 1.68 25.24
CA LEU A 155 49.37 1.11 26.59
C LEU A 155 49.59 -0.42 26.59
N ARG A 156 49.18 -1.11 25.52
CA ARG A 156 49.21 -2.57 25.39
C ARG A 156 49.75 -3.01 24.03
N SER A 157 51.00 -2.67 23.74
CA SER A 157 51.61 -2.91 22.43
C SER A 157 51.64 -4.40 22.03
N GLN A 158 51.66 -5.29 23.01
CA GLN A 158 51.64 -6.75 22.82
C GLN A 158 50.24 -7.36 22.63
N ALA A 159 49.17 -6.61 22.91
CA ALA A 159 47.82 -7.11 22.76
C ALA A 159 47.40 -7.12 21.28
N TRP A 160 46.84 -8.24 20.84
CA TRP A 160 46.36 -8.40 19.47
C TRP A 160 45.01 -7.73 19.23
N GLN A 161 44.08 -7.88 20.16
CA GLN A 161 42.70 -7.41 20.00
C GLN A 161 42.60 -5.94 19.58
N PRO A 162 43.30 -4.97 20.22
CA PRO A 162 43.21 -3.57 19.82
C PRO A 162 43.72 -3.30 18.40
N GLN A 163 44.65 -4.12 17.91
CA GLN A 163 45.17 -4.01 16.55
C GLN A 163 44.15 -4.46 15.51
N GLU A 164 43.46 -5.56 15.81
CA GLU A 164 42.38 -6.09 14.98
C GLU A 164 41.18 -5.14 14.96
N ASP A 165 40.81 -4.60 16.12
CA ASP A 165 39.74 -3.60 16.21
C ASP A 165 40.08 -2.32 15.42
N LEU A 166 41.36 -1.92 15.41
CA LEU A 166 41.82 -0.77 14.61
C LEU A 166 41.66 -1.05 13.12
N LEU A 167 42.00 -2.26 12.67
CA LEU A 167 41.79 -2.66 11.29
C LEU A 167 40.30 -2.58 10.90
N TRP A 168 39.39 -3.05 11.75
CA TRP A 168 37.96 -2.89 11.52
C TRP A 168 37.52 -1.43 11.45
N VAL A 169 38.04 -0.56 12.32
CA VAL A 169 37.74 0.88 12.29
C VAL A 169 38.23 1.52 10.98
N LEU A 170 39.43 1.18 10.51
CA LEU A 170 39.96 1.67 9.22
C LEU A 170 39.07 1.23 8.05
N ILE A 171 38.62 -0.04 8.05
CA ILE A 171 37.69 -0.56 7.05
C ILE A 171 36.35 0.19 7.12
N ALA A 172 35.80 0.41 8.33
CA ALA A 172 34.53 1.12 8.52
C ALA A 172 34.60 2.60 8.10
N LYS A 173 35.76 3.24 8.34
CA LYS A 173 36.09 4.61 7.90
C LYS A 173 36.37 4.69 6.39
N ARG A 174 36.52 3.55 5.72
CA ARG A 174 36.92 3.41 4.31
C ARG A 174 38.33 3.92 4.02
N ASP A 175 39.20 3.92 5.02
CA ASP A 175 40.64 4.15 4.81
C ASP A 175 41.32 2.84 4.44
N TYR A 176 40.99 2.32 3.25
CA TYR A 176 41.49 1.02 2.82
C TYR A 176 42.99 0.97 2.57
N PRO A 177 43.67 2.03 2.07
CA PRO A 177 45.12 2.04 1.99
C PRO A 177 45.78 1.82 3.37
N ALA A 178 45.28 2.48 4.41
CA ALA A 178 45.75 2.26 5.78
C ALA A 178 45.41 0.85 6.28
N ALA A 179 44.20 0.34 6.00
CA ALA A 179 43.80 -1.01 6.36
C ALA A 179 44.71 -2.09 5.73
N LEU A 180 45.06 -1.95 4.44
CA LEU A 180 45.96 -2.87 3.74
C LEU A 180 47.36 -2.88 4.34
N LEU A 181 47.91 -1.69 4.63
CA LEU A 181 49.19 -1.57 5.33
C LEU A 181 49.12 -2.21 6.71
N LYS A 182 47.99 -2.07 7.41
CA LYS A 182 47.82 -2.66 8.73
C LYS A 182 47.74 -4.19 8.69
N ILE A 183 47.06 -4.76 7.69
CA ILE A 183 47.05 -6.22 7.47
C ILE A 183 48.48 -6.72 7.24
N GLN A 184 49.26 -6.04 6.40
CA GLN A 184 50.66 -6.40 6.14
C GLN A 184 51.52 -6.36 7.40
N GLU A 185 51.42 -5.28 8.19
CA GLU A 185 52.12 -5.14 9.49
C GLU A 185 51.78 -6.31 10.43
N LEU A 186 50.49 -6.64 10.55
CA LEU A 186 50.01 -7.70 11.42
C LEU A 186 50.42 -9.09 10.95
N MET A 187 50.44 -9.34 9.64
CA MET A 187 50.95 -10.59 9.06
C MET A 187 52.44 -10.79 9.33
N LEU A 188 53.26 -9.74 9.18
CA LEU A 188 54.69 -9.79 9.50
C LEU A 188 54.93 -10.14 10.97
N ARG A 189 54.16 -9.53 11.87
CA ARG A 189 54.24 -9.79 13.31
C ARG A 189 53.89 -11.23 13.70
N LEU A 190 52.93 -11.86 13.00
CA LEU A 190 52.61 -13.28 13.21
C LEU A 190 53.75 -14.21 12.75
N GLY A 191 54.62 -13.73 11.85
CA GLY A 191 55.79 -14.46 11.35
C GLY A 191 56.86 -14.76 12.40
N ASP A 192 56.88 -14.04 13.53
CA ASP A 192 57.83 -14.24 14.63
C ASP A 192 57.57 -15.54 15.43
N LYS A 193 56.33 -16.05 15.40
CA LYS A 193 55.91 -17.32 16.03
C LYS A 193 55.07 -18.16 15.07
N PRO A 194 55.66 -18.67 13.99
CA PRO A 194 54.92 -19.39 12.98
C PRO A 194 54.57 -20.80 13.47
N GLY A 195 53.29 -21.18 13.33
CA GLY A 195 52.83 -22.54 13.60
C GLY A 195 52.08 -22.75 14.92
N GLU A 196 51.99 -21.72 15.79
CA GLU A 196 51.02 -21.76 16.89
C GLU A 196 49.59 -21.71 16.32
N ALA A 197 48.67 -22.51 16.87
CA ALA A 197 47.29 -22.58 16.38
C ALA A 197 46.61 -21.20 16.39
N GLU A 198 46.94 -20.36 17.39
CA GLU A 198 46.47 -18.98 17.50
C GLU A 198 47.02 -18.09 16.37
N SER A 199 48.28 -18.24 15.97
CA SER A 199 48.86 -17.50 14.84
C SER A 199 48.18 -17.88 13.52
N LEU A 200 47.86 -19.16 13.33
CA LEU A 200 47.12 -19.61 12.13
C LEU A 200 45.70 -19.04 12.11
N ASP A 201 44.96 -19.12 13.20
CA ASP A 201 43.60 -18.55 13.28
C ASP A 201 43.59 -17.04 13.00
N ARG A 202 44.54 -16.29 13.56
CA ARG A 202 44.70 -14.86 13.27
C ARG A 202 45.09 -14.60 11.81
N GLY A 203 45.96 -15.41 11.23
CA GLY A 203 46.28 -15.35 9.80
C GLY A 203 45.05 -15.55 8.93
N ARG A 204 44.20 -16.52 9.27
CA ARG A 204 42.91 -16.75 8.61
C ARG A 204 41.96 -15.55 8.74
N ILE A 205 41.85 -14.95 9.92
CA ILE A 205 41.02 -13.74 10.14
C ILE A 205 41.51 -12.59 9.26
N LEU A 206 42.81 -12.33 9.22
CA LEU A 206 43.39 -11.30 8.34
C LEU A 206 43.12 -11.58 6.86
N GLY A 207 43.16 -12.86 6.44
CA GLY A 207 42.75 -13.29 5.12
C GLY A 207 41.30 -12.95 4.79
N ARG A 208 40.37 -13.17 5.74
CA ARG A 208 38.96 -12.78 5.60
C ARG A 208 38.83 -11.25 5.47
N MET A 209 39.52 -10.48 6.30
CA MET A 209 39.49 -9.00 6.21
C MET A 209 40.07 -8.51 4.88
N PHE A 210 41.10 -9.17 4.36
CA PHE A 210 41.64 -8.87 3.04
C PHE A 210 40.61 -9.15 1.94
N ALA A 211 39.95 -10.32 1.95
CA ALA A 211 38.86 -10.63 1.02
C ALA A 211 37.71 -9.60 1.07
N TYR A 212 37.41 -9.04 2.24
CA TYR A 212 36.42 -7.97 2.36
C TYR A 212 36.82 -6.71 1.56
N LEU A 213 38.12 -6.42 1.49
CA LEU A 213 38.65 -5.30 0.69
C LEU A 213 38.63 -5.58 -0.82
N GLU A 214 38.53 -6.84 -1.23
CA GLU A 214 38.50 -7.21 -2.66
C GLU A 214 37.10 -7.17 -3.27
N ALA A 215 36.09 -7.65 -2.54
CA ALA A 215 34.75 -7.80 -3.09
C ALA A 215 33.77 -6.69 -2.62
N PRO A 216 33.45 -6.56 -1.31
CA PRO A 216 32.61 -5.47 -0.82
C PRO A 216 33.09 -4.03 -1.13
N ALA A 217 34.41 -3.80 -1.21
CA ALA A 217 35.02 -2.49 -1.50
C ALA A 217 35.44 -2.29 -2.97
N GLU A 218 34.94 -3.14 -3.88
CA GLU A 218 35.31 -3.11 -5.30
C GLU A 218 35.12 -1.72 -5.93
N GLY A 219 36.16 -1.22 -6.59
CA GLY A 219 36.20 0.10 -7.24
C GLY A 219 36.75 1.25 -6.40
N GLU A 220 36.93 1.09 -5.08
CA GLU A 220 37.56 2.09 -4.21
C GLU A 220 39.08 1.83 -4.05
N ILE A 221 39.55 0.62 -4.34
CA ILE A 221 40.98 0.22 -4.36
C ILE A 221 41.31 -0.33 -5.75
N SER A 222 42.52 -0.04 -6.25
CA SER A 222 42.96 -0.63 -7.53
C SER A 222 43.33 -2.11 -7.37
N ASP A 223 42.89 -2.95 -8.31
CA ASP A 223 43.23 -4.39 -8.35
C ASP A 223 44.75 -4.62 -8.26
N ASN A 224 45.54 -3.74 -8.88
CA ASN A 224 47.01 -3.80 -8.83
C ASN A 224 47.54 -3.60 -7.40
N SER A 225 46.94 -2.69 -6.63
CA SER A 225 47.34 -2.46 -5.23
C SER A 225 47.01 -3.67 -4.35
N LEU A 226 45.85 -4.29 -4.56
CA LEU A 226 45.46 -5.50 -3.85
C LEU A 226 46.40 -6.66 -4.20
N ALA A 227 46.62 -6.93 -5.49
CA ALA A 227 47.51 -7.99 -5.94
C ALA A 227 48.94 -7.81 -5.44
N LEU A 228 49.49 -6.59 -5.50
CA LEU A 228 50.82 -6.28 -4.99
C LEU A 228 50.93 -6.53 -3.48
N ARG A 229 49.95 -6.07 -2.69
CA ARG A 229 49.95 -6.27 -1.23
C ARG A 229 49.79 -7.74 -0.85
N GLU A 230 48.96 -8.48 -1.58
CA GLU A 230 48.85 -9.92 -1.40
C GLU A 230 50.20 -10.62 -1.65
N GLU A 231 50.87 -10.30 -2.76
CA GLU A 231 52.18 -10.87 -3.08
C GLU A 231 53.21 -10.57 -1.99
N GLU A 232 53.27 -9.33 -1.50
CA GLU A 232 54.15 -8.93 -0.41
C GLU A 232 53.85 -9.70 0.88
N ILE A 233 52.57 -9.86 1.24
CA ILE A 233 52.14 -10.61 2.43
C ILE A 233 52.54 -12.08 2.31
N LEU A 234 52.24 -12.71 1.18
CA LEU A 234 52.51 -14.14 0.97
C LEU A 234 54.01 -14.44 0.85
N THR A 235 54.80 -13.51 0.32
CA THR A 235 56.26 -13.66 0.23
C THR A 235 56.92 -13.53 1.60
N ALA A 236 56.41 -12.68 2.48
CA ALA A 236 56.97 -12.47 3.80
C ALA A 236 56.45 -13.46 4.87
N ALA A 237 55.28 -14.06 4.65
CA ALA A 237 54.68 -14.99 5.59
C ALA A 237 55.28 -16.41 5.47
N PRO A 238 55.55 -17.10 6.59
CA PRO A 238 55.92 -18.53 6.57
C PRO A 238 54.83 -19.40 5.94
N ASP A 239 55.20 -20.48 5.25
CA ASP A 239 54.32 -21.32 4.42
C ASP A 239 52.95 -21.67 5.05
N GLN A 240 52.94 -22.08 6.33
CA GLN A 240 51.69 -22.46 7.01
C GLN A 240 50.78 -21.26 7.28
N LEU A 241 51.37 -20.10 7.63
CA LEU A 241 50.64 -18.87 7.88
C LEU A 241 50.07 -18.30 6.58
N GLY A 242 50.88 -18.28 5.51
CA GLY A 242 50.42 -17.87 4.17
C GLY A 242 49.24 -18.72 3.68
N LYS A 243 49.29 -20.05 3.86
CA LYS A 243 48.15 -20.94 3.56
C LYS A 243 46.90 -20.60 4.37
N SER A 244 47.04 -20.31 5.66
CA SER A 244 45.91 -19.97 6.51
C SER A 244 45.26 -18.64 6.12
N PHE A 245 46.07 -17.64 5.77
CA PHE A 245 45.62 -16.38 5.20
C PHE A 245 44.85 -16.59 3.89
N SER A 246 45.44 -17.30 2.92
CA SER A 246 44.76 -17.59 1.64
C SER A 246 43.45 -18.37 1.84
N GLN A 247 43.42 -19.31 2.80
CA GLN A 247 42.21 -20.05 3.13
C GLN A 247 41.11 -19.11 3.65
N GLY A 248 41.41 -18.23 4.61
CA GLY A 248 40.42 -17.28 5.12
C GLY A 248 39.88 -16.34 4.05
N ARG A 249 40.76 -15.90 3.13
CA ARG A 249 40.37 -15.09 1.97
C ARG A 249 39.37 -15.82 1.08
N VAL A 250 39.71 -17.04 0.65
CA VAL A 250 38.84 -17.85 -0.24
C VAL A 250 37.50 -18.16 0.42
N GLU A 251 37.49 -18.52 1.70
CA GLU A 251 36.25 -18.82 2.43
C GLU A 251 35.28 -17.65 2.44
N LEU A 252 35.76 -16.43 2.71
CA LEU A 252 34.87 -15.26 2.70
C LEU A 252 34.36 -14.93 1.30
N ILE A 253 35.20 -15.08 0.27
CA ILE A 253 34.78 -14.85 -1.13
C ILE A 253 33.66 -15.81 -1.52
N VAL A 254 33.79 -17.10 -1.17
CA VAL A 254 32.76 -18.11 -1.43
C VAL A 254 31.49 -17.79 -0.63
N GLU A 255 31.60 -17.53 0.67
CA GLU A 255 30.45 -17.17 1.52
C GLU A 255 29.72 -15.92 1.00
N PHE A 256 30.47 -14.94 0.49
CA PHE A 256 29.91 -13.72 -0.07
C PHE A 256 29.20 -13.97 -1.41
N ALA A 257 29.77 -14.81 -2.28
CA ALA A 257 29.14 -15.20 -3.54
C ALA A 257 27.81 -15.92 -3.29
N ASP A 258 27.80 -16.90 -2.38
CA ASP A 258 26.57 -17.63 -2.01
C ASP A 258 25.49 -16.68 -1.48
N ARG A 259 25.86 -15.71 -0.63
CA ARG A 259 24.92 -14.71 -0.10
C ARG A 259 24.38 -13.76 -1.17
N ILE A 260 25.18 -13.41 -2.19
CA ILE A 260 24.71 -12.61 -3.32
C ILE A 260 23.69 -13.41 -4.13
N ASP A 261 23.97 -14.67 -4.42
CA ASP A 261 23.07 -15.54 -5.17
C ASP A 261 21.74 -15.72 -4.43
N ASP A 262 21.78 -15.95 -3.11
CA ASP A 262 20.60 -16.01 -2.25
C ASP A 262 19.82 -14.68 -2.24
N PHE A 263 20.53 -13.55 -2.14
CA PHE A 263 19.90 -12.23 -2.16
C PHE A 263 19.18 -11.98 -3.50
N GLU A 264 19.85 -12.26 -4.63
CA GLU A 264 19.24 -12.12 -5.95
C GLU A 264 18.05 -13.05 -6.14
N HIS A 265 18.15 -14.28 -5.65
CA HIS A 265 17.04 -15.25 -5.70
C HIS A 265 15.85 -14.73 -4.91
N ASN A 266 16.06 -14.26 -3.68
CA ASN A 266 15.04 -13.70 -2.82
C ASN A 266 14.44 -12.41 -3.40
N GLU A 267 15.24 -11.55 -4.02
CA GLU A 267 14.75 -10.34 -4.68
C GLU A 267 13.87 -10.67 -5.89
N LYS A 268 14.30 -11.62 -6.73
CA LYS A 268 13.50 -12.11 -7.87
C LYS A 268 12.20 -12.74 -7.40
N GLN A 269 12.23 -13.58 -6.36
CA GLN A 269 11.05 -14.19 -5.77
C GLN A 269 10.10 -13.12 -5.18
N ALA A 270 10.62 -12.18 -4.41
CA ALA A 270 9.81 -11.08 -3.86
C ALA A 270 9.21 -10.20 -4.96
N ALA A 271 9.90 -10.00 -6.09
CA ALA A 271 9.36 -9.28 -7.24
C ALA A 271 8.22 -10.06 -7.91
N VAL A 272 8.35 -11.39 -8.05
CA VAL A 272 7.27 -12.26 -8.56
C VAL A 272 6.06 -12.23 -7.63
N GLU A 273 6.25 -12.40 -6.33
CA GLU A 273 5.16 -12.38 -5.35
C GLU A 273 4.43 -11.02 -5.33
N ARG A 274 5.16 -9.90 -5.46
CA ARG A 274 4.57 -8.55 -5.60
C ARG A 274 3.77 -8.42 -6.89
N ALA A 275 4.28 -8.94 -8.00
CA ALA A 275 3.57 -8.91 -9.28
C ALA A 275 2.30 -9.78 -9.25
N GLU A 276 2.36 -10.95 -8.64
CA GLU A 276 1.20 -11.83 -8.45
C GLU A 276 0.13 -11.18 -7.55
N ALA A 277 0.53 -10.57 -6.43
CA ALA A 277 -0.37 -9.83 -5.55
C ALA A 277 -1.00 -8.59 -6.25
N SER A 278 -0.23 -7.88 -7.08
CA SER A 278 -0.75 -6.78 -7.89
C SER A 278 -1.75 -7.29 -8.95
N ASN A 279 -1.49 -8.43 -9.58
CA ASN A 279 -2.39 -9.00 -10.57
C ASN A 279 -3.68 -9.55 -9.92
N SER A 280 -3.61 -10.14 -8.72
CA SER A 280 -4.80 -10.62 -8.01
C SER A 280 -5.70 -9.47 -7.59
N THR A 281 -5.13 -8.39 -7.02
CA THR A 281 -5.87 -7.19 -6.64
C THR A 281 -6.51 -6.49 -7.84
N GLN A 282 -5.83 -6.42 -8.99
CA GLN A 282 -6.43 -5.91 -10.24
C GLN A 282 -7.64 -6.75 -10.70
N ARG A 283 -7.57 -8.07 -10.58
CA ARG A 283 -8.69 -8.97 -10.93
C ARG A 283 -9.88 -8.78 -9.99
N GLU A 284 -9.65 -8.68 -8.69
CA GLU A 284 -10.69 -8.43 -7.69
C GLU A 284 -11.39 -7.09 -7.94
N ILE A 285 -10.64 -6.01 -8.23
CA ILE A 285 -11.22 -4.70 -8.56
C ILE A 285 -12.06 -4.78 -9.85
N ALA A 286 -11.60 -5.52 -10.86
CA ALA A 286 -12.33 -5.68 -12.13
C ALA A 286 -13.64 -6.46 -11.95
N GLU A 287 -13.64 -7.52 -11.13
CA GLU A 287 -14.83 -8.30 -10.79
C GLU A 287 -15.84 -7.44 -10.02
N GLU A 288 -15.39 -6.75 -8.97
CA GLU A 288 -16.26 -5.86 -8.18
C GLU A 288 -16.89 -4.74 -9.04
N ARG A 289 -16.14 -4.18 -9.99
CA ARG A 289 -16.69 -3.19 -10.93
C ARG A 289 -17.77 -3.77 -11.83
N SER A 290 -17.61 -5.00 -12.28
CA SER A 290 -18.62 -5.69 -13.10
C SER A 290 -19.93 -5.85 -12.31
N GLU A 291 -19.83 -6.27 -11.04
CA GLU A 291 -20.99 -6.39 -10.15
C GLU A 291 -21.67 -5.04 -9.91
N VAL A 292 -20.90 -4.01 -9.55
CA VAL A 292 -21.37 -2.63 -9.31
C VAL A 292 -22.06 -2.06 -10.54
N GLY A 293 -21.51 -2.28 -11.74
CA GLY A 293 -22.13 -1.91 -13.00
C GLY A 293 -23.48 -2.59 -13.21
N SER A 294 -23.55 -3.91 -12.99
CA SER A 294 -24.78 -4.68 -13.13
C SER A 294 -25.89 -4.23 -12.16
N GLU A 295 -25.52 -3.87 -10.93
CA GLU A 295 -26.46 -3.36 -9.93
C GLU A 295 -26.96 -1.95 -10.27
N ALA A 296 -26.06 -1.08 -10.77
CA ALA A 296 -26.42 0.26 -11.24
C ALA A 296 -27.47 0.19 -12.36
N ASP A 297 -27.26 -0.70 -13.32
CA ASP A 297 -28.18 -0.92 -14.45
C ASP A 297 -29.54 -1.43 -13.97
N LYS A 298 -29.57 -2.42 -13.06
CA LYS A 298 -30.81 -2.94 -12.47
C LYS A 298 -31.61 -1.84 -11.75
N LEU A 299 -30.95 -1.00 -10.95
CA LEU A 299 -31.63 0.11 -10.26
C LEU A 299 -32.13 1.18 -11.24
N SER A 300 -31.37 1.47 -12.29
CA SER A 300 -31.76 2.43 -13.34
C SER A 300 -33.00 1.95 -14.10
N VAL A 301 -33.02 0.67 -14.51
CA VAL A 301 -34.19 0.03 -15.12
C VAL A 301 -35.39 0.13 -14.20
N ARG A 302 -35.24 -0.24 -12.92
CA ARG A 302 -36.34 -0.20 -11.95
C ARG A 302 -36.90 1.21 -11.72
N LEU A 303 -36.05 2.23 -11.72
CA LEU A 303 -36.47 3.62 -11.59
C LEU A 303 -37.29 4.07 -12.81
N ASN A 304 -36.87 3.66 -14.02
CA ASN A 304 -37.60 3.94 -15.25
C ASN A 304 -38.96 3.23 -15.29
N GLU A 305 -39.02 1.95 -14.89
CA GLU A 305 -40.27 1.20 -14.74
C GLU A 305 -41.24 1.89 -13.77
N LEU A 306 -40.75 2.29 -12.59
CA LEU A 306 -41.55 3.00 -11.59
C LEU A 306 -42.15 4.30 -12.16
N LYS A 307 -41.39 5.00 -13.00
CA LYS A 307 -41.84 6.24 -13.66
C LYS A 307 -42.91 5.95 -14.70
N THR A 308 -42.74 4.93 -15.53
CA THR A 308 -43.73 4.55 -16.54
C THR A 308 -45.03 4.05 -15.89
N ASP A 309 -44.93 3.32 -14.79
CA ASP A 309 -46.08 2.83 -14.02
C ASP A 309 -46.88 3.99 -13.43
N LEU A 310 -46.19 4.98 -12.82
CA LEU A 310 -46.86 6.18 -12.31
C LEU A 310 -47.54 6.95 -13.45
N GLN A 311 -46.86 7.16 -14.58
CA GLN A 311 -47.44 7.88 -15.71
C GLN A 311 -48.71 7.21 -16.25
N THR A 312 -48.71 5.88 -16.32
CA THR A 312 -49.86 5.09 -16.78
C THR A 312 -51.00 5.12 -15.76
N LEU A 313 -50.69 5.11 -14.46
CA LEU A 313 -51.71 5.23 -13.43
C LEU A 313 -52.33 6.63 -13.41
N LEU A 314 -51.51 7.68 -13.53
CA LEU A 314 -51.99 9.06 -13.58
C LEU A 314 -52.88 9.31 -14.80
N SER A 315 -52.51 8.80 -15.98
CA SER A 315 -53.33 8.95 -17.18
C SER A 315 -54.68 8.23 -17.06
N LYS A 316 -54.71 7.06 -16.41
CA LYS A 316 -55.97 6.35 -16.08
C LYS A 316 -56.84 7.17 -15.13
N LEU A 317 -56.27 7.69 -14.04
CA LEU A 317 -57.01 8.51 -13.09
C LEU A 317 -57.53 9.80 -13.72
N ASP A 318 -56.73 10.47 -14.56
CA ASP A 318 -57.15 11.68 -15.28
C ASP A 318 -58.28 11.39 -16.28
N ALA A 319 -58.25 10.23 -16.95
CA ALA A 319 -59.31 9.78 -17.85
C ALA A 319 -60.64 9.51 -17.12
N GLU A 320 -60.61 9.08 -15.85
CA GLU A 320 -61.81 8.89 -15.03
C GLU A 320 -62.30 10.18 -14.36
N LEU A 321 -61.36 11.07 -13.99
CA LEU A 321 -61.67 12.31 -13.28
C LEU A 321 -62.32 13.35 -14.18
N LYS A 322 -61.85 13.46 -15.43
CA LYS A 322 -62.37 14.42 -16.40
C LYS A 322 -63.88 14.31 -16.64
N PRO A 323 -64.46 13.15 -17.00
CA PRO A 323 -65.91 13.07 -17.23
C PRO A 323 -66.73 13.31 -15.95
N ALA A 324 -66.21 12.96 -14.77
CA ALA A 324 -66.88 13.26 -13.51
C ALA A 324 -66.89 14.77 -13.21
N ALA A 325 -65.79 15.46 -13.48
CA ALA A 325 -65.69 16.92 -13.34
C ALA A 325 -66.58 17.66 -14.35
N ASP A 326 -66.55 17.24 -15.63
CA ASP A 326 -67.39 17.82 -16.68
C ASP A 326 -68.87 17.68 -16.31
N ARG A 327 -69.29 16.49 -15.83
CA ARG A 327 -70.68 16.24 -15.40
C ARG A 327 -71.08 17.06 -14.17
N LEU A 328 -70.16 17.28 -13.22
CA LEU A 328 -70.43 18.16 -12.07
C LEU A 328 -70.70 19.60 -12.50
N GLU A 329 -69.94 20.13 -13.46
CA GLU A 329 -70.16 21.48 -13.99
C GLU A 329 -71.48 21.59 -14.76
N GLU A 330 -71.87 20.55 -15.51
CA GLU A 330 -73.20 20.46 -16.13
C GLU A 330 -74.31 20.50 -15.07
N LEU A 331 -74.21 19.68 -14.02
CA LEU A 331 -75.22 19.63 -12.94
C LEU A 331 -75.31 20.97 -12.19
N LYS A 332 -74.18 21.67 -11.97
CA LYS A 332 -74.19 23.02 -11.39
C LYS A 332 -74.91 24.02 -12.29
N THR A 333 -74.66 23.95 -13.60
CA THR A 333 -75.32 24.81 -14.59
C THR A 333 -76.82 24.52 -14.65
N GLU A 334 -77.24 23.26 -14.54
CA GLU A 334 -78.64 22.86 -14.50
C GLU A 334 -79.34 23.29 -13.19
N ALA A 335 -78.65 23.16 -12.05
CA ALA A 335 -79.20 23.50 -10.74
C ALA A 335 -79.31 25.01 -10.51
N ALA A 336 -78.40 25.81 -11.06
CA ALA A 336 -78.32 27.25 -10.84
C ALA A 336 -79.65 28.02 -11.05
N PRO A 337 -80.37 27.90 -12.18
CA PRO A 337 -81.63 28.61 -12.37
C PRO A 337 -82.74 28.12 -11.43
N LYS A 338 -82.76 26.81 -11.10
CA LYS A 338 -83.74 26.22 -10.18
C LYS A 338 -83.52 26.73 -8.76
N LEU A 339 -82.26 26.81 -8.31
CA LEU A 339 -81.88 27.37 -7.01
C LEU A 339 -82.18 28.87 -6.91
N ALA A 340 -81.93 29.63 -7.97
CA ALA A 340 -82.29 31.05 -8.02
C ALA A 340 -83.80 31.25 -7.87
N LYS A 341 -84.61 30.51 -8.64
CA LYS A 341 -86.08 30.57 -8.53
C LYS A 341 -86.58 30.13 -7.14
N LEU A 342 -85.97 29.11 -6.55
CA LEU A 342 -86.31 28.64 -5.20
C LEU A 342 -86.02 29.73 -4.15
N ARG A 343 -84.89 30.44 -4.28
CA ARG A 343 -84.55 31.59 -3.43
C ARG A 343 -85.58 32.72 -3.56
N ASP A 344 -85.99 33.04 -4.78
CA ASP A 344 -87.00 34.08 -5.05
C ASP A 344 -88.37 33.69 -4.44
N ILE A 345 -88.81 32.44 -4.64
CA ILE A 345 -90.06 31.91 -4.04
C ILE A 345 -90.01 31.96 -2.51
N ASN A 346 -88.90 31.56 -1.89
CA ASN A 346 -88.78 31.61 -0.43
C ASN A 346 -88.89 33.04 0.09
N LYS A 347 -88.26 34.00 -0.60
CA LYS A 347 -88.38 35.42 -0.24
C LYS A 347 -89.83 35.92 -0.36
N GLU A 348 -90.54 35.57 -1.43
CA GLU A 348 -91.94 35.96 -1.60
C GLU A 348 -92.86 35.32 -0.53
N ILE A 349 -92.59 34.08 -0.13
CA ILE A 349 -93.30 33.42 0.98
C ILE A 349 -93.06 34.17 2.30
N ASP A 350 -91.81 34.55 2.58
CA ASP A 350 -91.46 35.30 3.79
C ASP A 350 -92.13 36.69 3.79
N ASP A 351 -92.05 37.43 2.66
CA ASP A 351 -92.70 38.73 2.48
C ASP A 351 -94.23 38.64 2.70
N ILE A 352 -94.88 37.58 2.19
CA ILE A 352 -96.31 37.32 2.44
C ILE A 352 -96.58 37.05 3.92
N GLY A 353 -95.70 36.30 4.59
CA GLY A 353 -95.78 36.03 6.03
C GLY A 353 -95.74 37.31 6.86
N ASP A 354 -94.81 38.21 6.54
CA ASP A 354 -94.65 39.50 7.21
C ASP A 354 -95.86 40.43 6.98
N ILE A 355 -96.40 40.46 5.75
CA ILE A 355 -97.62 41.21 5.45
C ILE A 355 -98.79 40.62 6.25
N LEU A 356 -98.95 39.29 6.29
CA LEU A 356 -100.03 38.65 7.05
C LEU A 356 -99.96 38.96 8.55
N ALA A 357 -98.75 39.05 9.12
CA ALA A 357 -98.55 39.39 10.53
C ALA A 357 -98.88 40.86 10.88
N SER A 358 -98.94 41.75 9.88
CA SER A 358 -99.19 43.19 10.06
C SER A 358 -100.62 43.63 9.70
N LEU A 359 -101.51 42.71 9.34
CA LEU A 359 -102.90 43.02 8.98
C LEU A 359 -103.82 43.10 10.20
N ASP A 360 -104.69 44.11 10.22
CA ASP A 360 -105.77 44.25 11.22
C ASP A 360 -106.95 43.29 10.96
N ASP A 361 -107.69 42.94 12.02
CA ASP A 361 -108.80 41.96 12.01
C ASP A 361 -109.94 42.23 10.98
N GLY A 362 -110.03 43.47 10.48
CA GLY A 362 -110.99 43.89 9.45
C GLY A 362 -110.63 43.48 8.02
N GLU A 363 -109.39 43.07 7.73
CA GLU A 363 -108.88 42.81 6.37
C GLU A 363 -108.95 41.33 5.94
N ARG A 364 -109.94 40.57 6.45
CA ARG A 364 -110.07 39.11 6.22
C ARG A 364 -110.03 38.69 4.75
N GLY A 365 -110.61 39.48 3.84
CA GLY A 365 -110.62 39.20 2.41
C GLY A 365 -109.24 39.36 1.74
N ARG A 366 -108.40 40.27 2.24
CA ARG A 366 -107.01 40.43 1.78
C ARG A 366 -106.12 39.33 2.33
N ALA A 367 -106.27 39.02 3.62
CA ALA A 367 -105.58 37.90 4.26
C ALA A 367 -105.85 36.56 3.56
N GLY A 368 -107.11 36.28 3.20
CA GLY A 368 -107.46 35.05 2.48
C GLY A 368 -106.81 34.93 1.09
N ARG A 369 -106.63 36.04 0.37
CA ARG A 369 -105.94 36.05 -0.93
C ARG A 369 -104.44 35.79 -0.77
N LEU A 370 -103.79 36.47 0.18
CA LEU A 370 -102.37 36.28 0.50
C LEU A 370 -102.07 34.84 0.95
N LEU A 371 -102.94 34.24 1.77
CA LEU A 371 -102.83 32.83 2.16
C LEU A 371 -102.92 31.88 0.96
N ASN A 372 -103.80 32.15 0.00
CA ASN A 372 -103.90 31.34 -1.22
C ASN A 372 -102.66 31.49 -2.11
N THR A 373 -102.14 32.71 -2.27
CA THR A 373 -100.89 32.98 -3.00
C THR A 373 -99.72 32.26 -2.33
N GLY A 374 -99.58 32.36 -1.00
CA GLY A 374 -98.54 31.66 -0.24
C GLY A 374 -98.62 30.13 -0.40
N ARG A 375 -99.82 29.54 -0.41
CA ARG A 375 -100.02 28.11 -0.68
C ARG A 375 -99.62 27.71 -2.10
N GLN A 376 -99.87 28.56 -3.10
CA GLN A 376 -99.44 28.31 -4.48
C GLN A 376 -97.92 28.32 -4.58
N MET A 377 -97.27 29.32 -3.98
CA MET A 377 -95.81 29.43 -3.91
C MET A 377 -95.17 28.24 -3.20
N GLN A 378 -95.76 27.75 -2.10
CA GLN A 378 -95.31 26.53 -1.43
C GLN A 378 -95.36 25.30 -2.34
N ARG A 379 -96.42 25.13 -3.14
CA ARG A 379 -96.49 24.01 -4.11
C ARG A 379 -95.43 24.12 -5.20
N GLU A 380 -95.13 25.33 -5.68
CA GLU A 380 -94.06 25.57 -6.63
C GLU A 380 -92.68 25.28 -6.02
N ARG A 381 -92.46 25.69 -4.76
CA ARG A 381 -91.25 25.34 -3.99
C ARG A 381 -91.10 23.83 -3.89
N ASP A 382 -92.11 23.12 -3.40
CA ASP A 382 -92.07 21.66 -3.23
C ASP A 382 -91.91 20.92 -4.58
N LYS A 383 -92.36 21.52 -5.69
CA LYS A 383 -92.10 21.00 -7.04
C LYS A 383 -90.63 21.18 -7.41
N LEU A 384 -90.06 22.37 -7.24
CA LEU A 384 -88.64 22.65 -7.54
C LEU A 384 -87.70 21.83 -6.65
N GLU A 385 -88.02 21.67 -5.37
CA GLU A 385 -87.23 20.83 -4.45
C GLU A 385 -87.20 19.36 -4.91
N ARG A 386 -88.35 18.82 -5.36
CA ARG A 386 -88.41 17.46 -5.94
C ARG A 386 -87.60 17.34 -7.24
N GLU A 387 -87.59 18.38 -8.07
CA GLU A 387 -86.80 18.41 -9.31
C GLU A 387 -85.29 18.61 -9.06
N LEU A 388 -84.91 19.30 -7.98
CA LEU A 388 -83.52 19.51 -7.56
C LEU A 388 -82.93 18.31 -6.83
N ALA A 389 -83.75 17.55 -6.08
CA ALA A 389 -83.30 16.40 -5.29
C ALA A 389 -82.43 15.39 -6.06
N PRO A 390 -82.81 14.90 -7.26
CA PRO A 390 -81.97 13.96 -8.00
C PRO A 390 -80.66 14.59 -8.49
N VAL A 391 -80.68 15.86 -8.92
CA VAL A 391 -79.49 16.61 -9.38
C VAL A 391 -78.48 16.79 -8.24
N VAL A 392 -78.97 17.17 -7.05
CA VAL A 392 -78.13 17.32 -5.85
C VAL A 392 -77.56 15.97 -5.40
N ARG A 393 -78.34 14.89 -5.49
CA ARG A 393 -77.86 13.54 -5.14
C ARG A 393 -76.76 13.08 -6.10
N GLU A 394 -76.98 13.19 -7.41
CA GLU A 394 -75.98 12.85 -8.43
C GLU A 394 -74.71 13.70 -8.26
N GLY A 395 -74.86 15.01 -7.98
CA GLY A 395 -73.75 15.91 -7.70
C GLY A 395 -72.92 15.43 -6.50
N ARG A 396 -73.55 15.08 -5.38
CA ARG A 396 -72.84 14.56 -4.20
C ARG A 396 -72.11 13.24 -4.48
N GLU A 397 -72.72 12.34 -5.26
CA GLU A 397 -72.11 11.07 -5.65
C GLU A 397 -70.87 11.30 -6.53
N LEU A 398 -70.95 12.20 -7.50
CA LEU A 398 -69.82 12.57 -8.36
C LEU A 398 -68.73 13.33 -7.61
N GLU A 399 -69.07 14.22 -6.69
CA GLU A 399 -68.11 14.89 -5.81
C GLU A 399 -67.35 13.88 -4.94
N ALA A 400 -68.06 12.92 -4.34
CA ALA A 400 -67.44 11.85 -3.56
C ALA A 400 -66.52 10.99 -4.43
N LYS A 401 -66.95 10.64 -5.65
CA LYS A 401 -66.12 9.89 -6.61
C LYS A 401 -64.86 10.68 -7.01
N ALA A 402 -65.02 11.95 -7.38
CA ALA A 402 -63.91 12.82 -7.76
C ALA A 402 -62.92 13.02 -6.61
N ALA A 403 -63.40 13.21 -5.39
CA ALA A 403 -62.56 13.28 -4.19
C ALA A 403 -61.78 11.98 -3.96
N GLY A 404 -62.41 10.82 -4.13
CA GLY A 404 -61.75 9.52 -4.05
C GLY A 404 -60.64 9.35 -5.09
N LEU A 405 -60.89 9.70 -6.35
CA LEU A 405 -59.90 9.67 -7.43
C LEU A 405 -58.72 10.64 -7.17
N TRP A 406 -59.01 11.85 -6.67
CA TRP A 406 -57.98 12.81 -6.27
C TRP A 406 -57.12 12.27 -5.12
N GLN A 407 -57.72 11.64 -4.12
CA GLN A 407 -56.97 11.02 -3.02
C GLN A 407 -56.09 9.87 -3.53
N GLN A 408 -56.59 9.04 -4.44
CA GLN A 408 -55.80 7.97 -5.06
C GLN A 408 -54.61 8.54 -5.86
N ARG A 409 -54.82 9.64 -6.59
CA ARG A 409 -53.75 10.34 -7.31
C ARG A 409 -52.65 10.80 -6.37
N ILE A 410 -53.01 11.50 -5.28
CA ILE A 410 -52.07 12.01 -4.28
C ILE A 410 -51.31 10.85 -3.61
N ALA A 411 -52.01 9.77 -3.26
CA ALA A 411 -51.41 8.59 -2.65
C ALA A 411 -50.41 7.91 -3.60
N ALA A 412 -50.74 7.77 -4.88
CA ALA A 412 -49.87 7.18 -5.89
C ALA A 412 -48.61 8.03 -6.12
N THR A 413 -48.75 9.37 -6.21
CA THR A 413 -47.59 10.27 -6.35
C THR A 413 -46.69 10.23 -5.12
N ALA A 414 -47.27 10.22 -3.91
CA ALA A 414 -46.50 10.13 -2.67
C ALA A 414 -45.75 8.79 -2.56
N LYS A 415 -46.37 7.68 -2.96
CA LYS A 415 -45.74 6.36 -3.01
C LYS A 415 -44.56 6.35 -3.99
N TYR A 416 -44.77 6.83 -5.22
CA TYR A 416 -43.70 6.95 -6.21
C TYR A 416 -42.54 7.79 -5.70
N GLU A 417 -42.80 8.97 -5.11
CA GLU A 417 -41.74 9.83 -4.60
C GLU A 417 -40.90 9.14 -3.53
N LYS A 418 -41.54 8.38 -2.64
CA LYS A 418 -40.85 7.63 -1.59
C LYS A 418 -39.94 6.56 -2.19
N GLU A 419 -40.46 5.75 -3.11
CA GLU A 419 -39.72 4.64 -3.74
C GLU A 419 -38.61 5.16 -4.67
N SER A 420 -38.90 6.20 -5.47
CA SER A 420 -37.93 6.87 -6.35
C SER A 420 -36.77 7.49 -5.56
N LYS A 421 -37.06 8.16 -4.41
CA LYS A 421 -36.02 8.68 -3.51
C LYS A 421 -35.16 7.56 -2.92
N ALA A 422 -35.76 6.42 -2.56
CA ALA A 422 -35.01 5.28 -2.03
C ALA A 422 -34.07 4.69 -3.10
N LEU A 423 -34.58 4.42 -4.31
CA LEU A 423 -33.77 3.91 -5.42
C LEU A 423 -32.65 4.89 -5.82
N SER A 424 -32.95 6.20 -5.86
CA SER A 424 -31.95 7.23 -6.17
C SER A 424 -30.81 7.27 -5.15
N ARG A 425 -31.11 7.06 -3.87
CA ARG A 425 -30.09 6.97 -2.81
C ARG A 425 -29.21 5.74 -3.00
N SER A 426 -29.81 4.58 -3.30
CA SER A 426 -29.06 3.36 -3.58
C SER A 426 -28.13 3.53 -4.79
N LEU A 427 -28.63 4.14 -5.88
CA LEU A 427 -27.83 4.43 -7.07
C LEU A 427 -26.67 5.41 -6.78
N ALA A 428 -26.89 6.40 -5.91
CA ALA A 428 -25.83 7.29 -5.46
C ALA A 428 -24.75 6.57 -4.62
N LEU A 429 -25.13 5.59 -3.80
CA LEU A 429 -24.18 4.76 -3.05
C LEU A 429 -23.34 3.88 -3.98
N ILE A 430 -23.97 3.26 -4.98
CA ILE A 430 -23.27 2.44 -5.99
C ILE A 430 -22.26 3.30 -6.77
N LYS A 431 -22.65 4.52 -7.21
CA LYS A 431 -21.73 5.45 -7.87
C LYS A 431 -20.55 5.86 -6.99
N ARG A 432 -20.75 5.98 -5.67
CA ARG A 432 -19.65 6.23 -4.73
C ARG A 432 -18.73 5.01 -4.64
N LYS A 433 -19.27 3.80 -4.56
CA LYS A 433 -18.47 2.56 -4.58
C LYS A 433 -17.64 2.47 -5.86
N ASP A 434 -18.23 2.73 -7.02
CA ASP A 434 -17.51 2.78 -8.30
C ASP A 434 -16.35 3.79 -8.28
N SER A 435 -16.59 5.01 -7.77
CA SER A 435 -15.52 6.01 -7.63
C SER A 435 -14.41 5.61 -6.67
N GLN A 436 -14.72 4.81 -5.64
CA GLN A 436 -13.72 4.27 -4.71
C GLN A 436 -12.88 3.18 -5.38
N LEU A 437 -13.52 2.31 -6.17
CA LEU A 437 -12.82 1.29 -6.97
C LEU A 437 -11.89 1.94 -8.00
N SER A 438 -12.30 3.04 -8.66
CA SER A 438 -11.41 3.80 -9.55
C SER A 438 -10.19 4.37 -8.84
N ARG A 439 -10.35 4.91 -7.63
CA ARG A 439 -9.20 5.38 -6.83
C ARG A 439 -8.31 4.25 -6.34
N ALA A 440 -8.87 3.06 -6.10
CA ALA A 440 -8.09 1.89 -5.74
C ALA A 440 -7.25 1.42 -6.94
N GLU A 441 -7.83 1.41 -8.13
CA GLU A 441 -7.14 1.09 -9.38
C GLU A 441 -6.02 2.11 -9.69
N GLU A 442 -6.24 3.41 -9.50
CA GLU A 442 -5.21 4.45 -9.69
C GLU A 442 -4.03 4.35 -8.71
N ARG A 443 -4.18 3.62 -7.60
CA ARG A 443 -3.11 3.43 -6.59
C ARG A 443 -2.27 2.18 -6.82
N LEU A 444 -2.76 1.25 -7.63
CA LEU A 444 -2.02 0.09 -8.11
C LEU A 444 -1.14 0.50 -9.30
#